data_AF-A0A8J4T0K3-F1
#
_entry.id   AF-A0A8J4T0K3-F1
#
_cell.length_a   1.000
_cell.length_b   1.000
_cell.length_c   1.000
_cell.angle_alpha   90.00
_cell.angle_beta   90.00
_cell.angle_gamma   90.00
#
_symmetry.space_group_name_H-M   'P 1'
#
loop_
_entity.id
_entity.type
_entity.pdbx_description
1 polymer ?
#
loop_
_entity_poly.entity_id
_entity_poly.type
_entity_poly.pdbx_seq_one_letter_code
_entity_poly.pdbx_strand_id
1 'polypeptide(L)'
;DVDLGYLAKVTQGFSGADLTEICQRACKQAIRESIEAEIRAERERQARPNAMEDESDPVPEITRRHFEEAMRFARRSVTENDVRKYEMFSQTLQQSRGIGGNFRFPGDPTGGATPGSGRPGAGVGGSGFGNTDAEDLYN
;
A
#
# COMPACT_ATOMS: atom_id res chain seq x y z
N ASP A 1 20.55 -3.43 -15.70
CA ASP A 1 20.02 -3.09 -14.37
C ASP A 1 18.66 -2.39 -14.42
N VAL A 2 17.86 -2.58 -13.37
CA VAL A 2 16.52 -1.98 -13.21
C VAL A 2 16.64 -0.56 -12.65
N ASP A 3 16.10 0.43 -13.36
CA ASP A 3 16.12 1.83 -12.91
C ASP A 3 14.91 2.13 -12.00
N LEU A 4 15.13 1.98 -10.69
CA LEU A 4 14.11 2.29 -9.67
C LEU A 4 13.76 3.77 -9.61
N GLY A 5 14.70 4.66 -9.97
CA GLY A 5 14.47 6.11 -10.01
C GLY A 5 13.52 6.50 -11.14
N TYR A 6 13.64 5.85 -12.30
CA TYR A 6 12.69 5.99 -13.39
C TYR A 6 11.32 5.42 -13.01
N LEU A 7 11.27 4.19 -12.44
CA LEU A 7 10.03 3.57 -12.00
C LEU A 7 9.26 4.47 -11.02
N ALA A 8 9.93 5.02 -10.01
CA ALA A 8 9.32 5.94 -9.05
C ALA A 8 8.69 7.18 -9.72
N LYS A 9 9.34 7.74 -10.76
CA LYS A 9 8.82 8.90 -11.50
C LYS A 9 7.55 8.58 -12.29
N VAL A 10 7.45 7.37 -12.85
CA VAL A 10 6.31 6.96 -13.69
C VAL A 10 5.16 6.35 -12.89
N THR A 11 5.37 5.99 -11.62
CA THR A 11 4.34 5.45 -10.72
C THR A 11 3.74 6.50 -9.78
N GLN A 12 3.72 7.78 -10.16
CA GLN A 12 3.13 8.82 -9.32
C GLN A 12 1.64 8.52 -9.03
N GLY A 13 1.27 8.58 -7.75
CA GLY A 13 -0.08 8.28 -7.27
C GLY A 13 -0.40 6.79 -7.11
N PHE A 14 0.51 5.89 -7.49
CA PHE A 14 0.36 4.47 -7.17
C PHE A 14 0.43 4.29 -5.66
N SER A 15 -0.44 3.42 -5.14
CA SER A 15 -0.36 3.00 -3.75
C SER A 15 0.79 2.00 -3.55
N GLY A 16 1.18 1.77 -2.29
CA GLY A 16 2.14 0.70 -1.98
C GLY A 16 1.68 -0.69 -2.42
N ALA A 17 0.36 -0.92 -2.44
CA ALA A 17 -0.22 -2.16 -2.96
C ALA A 17 -0.03 -2.28 -4.48
N ASP A 18 -0.25 -1.20 -5.23
CA ASP A 18 -0.06 -1.19 -6.68
C ASP A 18 1.42 -1.45 -7.04
N LEU A 19 2.35 -0.83 -6.31
CA LEU A 19 3.78 -1.07 -6.47
C LEU A 19 4.16 -2.53 -6.18
N THR A 20 3.57 -3.09 -5.12
CA THR A 20 3.77 -4.50 -4.76
C THR A 20 3.26 -5.42 -5.88
N GLU A 21 2.10 -5.11 -6.47
CA GLU A 21 1.54 -5.87 -7.58
C GLU A 21 2.48 -5.86 -8.80
N ILE A 22 3.08 -4.71 -9.14
CA ILE A 22 4.06 -4.61 -10.23
C ILE A 22 5.25 -5.54 -9.96
N CYS A 23 5.83 -5.48 -8.75
CA CYS A 23 6.95 -6.35 -8.37
C CYS A 23 6.59 -7.84 -8.45
N GLN A 24 5.40 -8.21 -7.96
CA GLN A 24 4.92 -9.59 -8.04
C GLN A 24 4.73 -10.06 -9.48
N ARG A 25 4.21 -9.20 -10.37
CA ARG A 25 4.03 -9.53 -11.78
C ARG A 25 5.37 -9.71 -12.49
N ALA A 26 6.34 -8.81 -12.26
CA ALA A 26 7.69 -8.94 -12.81
C ALA A 26 8.37 -10.24 -12.32
N CYS A 27 8.24 -10.55 -11.03
CA CYS A 27 8.78 -11.79 -10.45
C CYS A 27 8.13 -13.04 -11.07
N LYS A 28 6.79 -13.07 -11.18
CA LYS A 28 6.07 -14.19 -11.81
C LYS A 28 6.48 -14.39 -13.27
N GLN A 29 6.77 -13.31 -13.99
CA GLN A 29 7.24 -13.38 -15.36
C GLN A 29 8.65 -13.98 -15.45
N ALA A 30 9.57 -13.57 -14.57
CA ALA A 30 10.91 -14.15 -14.50
C ALA A 30 10.86 -15.67 -14.21
N ILE A 31 10.01 -16.08 -13.25
CA ILE A 31 9.79 -17.49 -12.93
C ILE A 31 9.24 -18.25 -14.14
N ARG A 32 8.29 -17.67 -14.87
CA ARG A 32 7.76 -18.29 -16.09
C ARG A 32 8.85 -18.48 -17.14
N GLU A 33 9.70 -17.47 -17.36
CA GLU A 33 10.82 -17.56 -18.31
C GLU A 33 11.82 -18.65 -17.90
N SER A 34 12.18 -18.73 -16.62
CA SER A 34 13.08 -19.76 -16.08
C SER A 34 12.56 -21.17 -16.38
N ILE A 35 11.29 -21.44 -16.06
CA ILE A 35 10.64 -22.73 -16.35
C ILE A 35 10.61 -23.03 -17.86
N GLU A 36 10.28 -22.04 -18.70
CA GLU A 36 10.25 -22.22 -20.15
C GLU A 36 11.63 -22.51 -20.74
N ALA A 37 12.67 -21.88 -20.19
CA ALA A 37 14.05 -22.09 -20.60
C ALA A 37 14.58 -23.47 -20.16
N GLU A 38 14.27 -23.92 -18.94
CA GLU A 38 14.59 -25.28 -18.49
C GLU A 38 13.95 -26.35 -19.38
N ILE A 39 12.66 -26.21 -19.70
CA ILE A 39 11.95 -27.13 -20.60
C ILE A 39 12.61 -27.17 -21.99
N ARG A 40 13.08 -26.02 -22.50
CA ARG A 40 13.79 -25.94 -23.78
C ARG A 40 15.15 -26.63 -23.73
N ALA A 41 15.91 -26.38 -22.67
CA ALA A 41 17.23 -26.96 -22.47
C ALA A 41 17.15 -28.49 -22.38
N GLU A 42 16.17 -29.01 -21.64
CA GLU A 42 15.93 -30.45 -21.53
C GLU A 42 15.56 -31.10 -22.87
N ARG A 43 14.72 -30.45 -23.68
CA ARG A 43 14.40 -30.92 -25.04
C ARG A 43 15.62 -30.94 -25.95
N GLU A 44 16.50 -29.94 -25.85
CA GLU A 44 17.73 -29.87 -26.62
C GLU A 44 18.72 -30.96 -26.21
N ARG A 45 18.84 -31.24 -24.91
CA ARG A 45 19.63 -32.35 -24.35
C ARG A 45 19.20 -33.70 -24.94
N GLN A 46 17.88 -33.95 -24.97
CA GLN A 46 17.33 -35.17 -25.57
C GLN A 46 17.61 -35.27 -27.08
N ALA A 47 17.62 -34.14 -27.79
CA ALA A 47 17.93 -34.10 -29.22
C ALA A 47 19.44 -34.19 -29.53
N ARG A 48 20.31 -33.79 -28.59
CA ARG A 48 21.77 -33.72 -28.77
C ARG A 48 22.51 -34.24 -27.52
N PRO A 49 22.51 -35.57 -27.28
CA PRO A 49 23.02 -36.17 -26.05
C PRO A 49 24.54 -36.02 -25.82
N ASN A 50 25.30 -35.61 -26.84
CA ASN A 50 26.75 -35.41 -26.76
C ASN A 50 27.16 -33.93 -26.65
N ALA A 51 26.20 -33.00 -26.53
CA ALA A 51 26.50 -31.59 -26.31
C ALA A 51 26.95 -31.38 -24.85
N MET A 52 27.92 -30.48 -24.62
CA MET A 52 28.28 -30.06 -23.26
C MET A 52 27.05 -29.45 -22.58
N GLU A 53 26.72 -29.94 -21.39
CA GLU A 53 25.69 -29.34 -20.54
C GLU A 53 26.23 -28.07 -19.88
N ASP A 54 25.49 -26.98 -20.03
CA ASP A 54 25.67 -25.77 -19.25
C ASP A 54 24.66 -25.82 -18.10
N GLU A 55 25.15 -25.97 -16.86
CA GLU A 55 24.34 -25.98 -15.63
C GLU A 55 23.94 -24.57 -15.15
N SER A 56 24.20 -23.53 -15.95
CA SER A 56 23.80 -22.17 -15.59
C SER A 56 22.28 -22.01 -15.50
N ASP A 57 21.83 -21.27 -14.48
CA ASP A 57 20.44 -20.84 -14.38
C ASP A 57 20.12 -19.95 -15.59
N PRO A 58 19.13 -20.30 -16.43
CA PRO A 58 18.80 -19.52 -17.61
C PRO A 58 18.27 -18.11 -17.28
N VAL A 59 17.73 -17.88 -16.08
CA VAL A 59 17.19 -16.58 -15.65
C VAL A 59 17.67 -16.27 -14.22
N PRO A 60 18.94 -15.87 -14.05
CA PRO A 60 19.54 -15.70 -12.72
C PRO A 60 19.00 -14.49 -11.97
N GLU A 61 18.44 -13.51 -12.69
CA GLU A 61 17.97 -12.26 -12.09
C GLU A 61 16.73 -11.69 -12.77
N ILE A 62 15.95 -10.91 -12.01
CA ILE A 62 14.82 -10.16 -12.55
C ILE A 62 15.36 -8.95 -13.33
N THR A 63 15.24 -9.01 -14.65
CA THR A 63 15.70 -7.94 -15.54
C THR A 63 14.63 -6.86 -15.76
N ARG A 64 15.06 -5.75 -16.39
CA ARG A 64 14.17 -4.65 -16.81
C ARG A 64 13.00 -5.10 -17.68
N ARG A 65 13.21 -6.12 -18.53
CA ARG A 65 12.17 -6.68 -19.41
C ARG A 65 10.95 -7.15 -18.62
N HIS A 66 11.16 -7.75 -17.45
CA HIS A 66 10.09 -8.19 -16.57
C HIS A 66 9.28 -7.02 -16.01
N PHE A 67 9.96 -5.92 -15.65
CA PHE A 67 9.29 -4.71 -15.20
C PHE A 67 8.54 -4.02 -16.34
N GLU A 68 9.09 -3.99 -17.55
CA GLU A 68 8.41 -3.41 -18.72
C GLU A 68 7.09 -4.11 -19.03
N GLU A 69 7.06 -5.45 -19.00
CA GLU A 69 5.83 -6.20 -19.24
C GLU A 69 4.86 -6.13 -18.05
N ALA A 70 5.35 -6.14 -16.81
CA ALA A 70 4.51 -5.88 -15.63
C ALA A 70 3.83 -4.50 -15.70
N MET A 71 4.58 -3.48 -16.15
CA MET A 71 4.11 -2.10 -16.21
C MET A 71 3.01 -1.88 -17.28
N ARG A 72 2.96 -2.70 -18.35
CA ARG A 72 1.89 -2.62 -19.37
C ARG A 72 0.49 -2.80 -18.81
N PHE A 73 0.37 -3.58 -17.74
CA PHE A 73 -0.91 -3.90 -17.12
C PHE A 73 -1.09 -3.21 -15.76
N ALA A 74 -0.12 -2.36 -15.37
CA ALA A 74 -0.14 -1.67 -14.09
C ALA A 74 -1.24 -0.60 -14.08
N ARG A 75 -2.03 -0.56 -13.02
CA ARG A 75 -3.10 0.42 -12.84
C ARG A 75 -3.07 0.96 -11.42
N ARG A 76 -3.35 2.26 -11.31
CA ARG A 76 -3.54 2.92 -10.04
C ARG A 76 -4.87 2.50 -9.41
N SER A 77 -4.83 1.97 -8.19
CA SER A 77 -6.05 1.58 -7.48
C SER A 77 -6.78 2.77 -6.86
N VAL A 78 -6.04 3.79 -6.43
CA VAL A 78 -6.61 4.97 -5.74
C VAL A 78 -6.90 6.10 -6.73
N THR A 79 -8.12 6.64 -6.69
CA THR A 79 -8.55 7.74 -7.57
C THR A 79 -8.13 9.10 -7.01
N GLU A 80 -8.02 10.13 -7.87
CA GLU A 80 -7.73 11.51 -7.40
C GLU A 80 -8.80 12.04 -6.43
N ASN A 81 -10.05 11.60 -6.60
CA ASN A 81 -11.16 12.06 -5.76
C ASN A 81 -11.03 11.51 -4.34
N ASP A 82 -10.60 10.25 -4.22
CA ASP A 82 -10.33 9.63 -2.92
C ASP A 82 -9.13 10.30 -2.26
N VAL A 83 -8.05 10.56 -3.00
CA VAL A 83 -6.87 11.30 -2.48
C VAL A 83 -7.31 12.64 -1.88
N ARG A 84 -8.11 13.43 -2.61
CA ARG A 84 -8.60 14.73 -2.12
C ARG A 84 -9.45 14.62 -0.86
N LYS A 85 -10.34 13.63 -0.79
CA LYS A 85 -11.15 13.37 0.42
C LYS A 85 -10.27 13.02 1.62
N TYR A 86 -9.26 12.17 1.42
CA TYR A 86 -8.31 11.81 2.48
C TYR A 86 -7.47 13.01 2.94
N GLU A 87 -7.03 13.88 2.03
CA GLU A 87 -6.31 15.11 2.39
C GLU A 87 -7.18 16.03 3.27
N MET A 88 -8.41 16.31 2.85
CA MET A 88 -9.37 17.14 3.62
C MET A 88 -9.66 16.54 5.00
N PHE A 89 -9.86 15.21 5.05
CA PHE A 89 -10.08 14.52 6.31
C PHE A 89 -8.86 14.59 7.23
N SER A 90 -7.65 14.38 6.70
CA SER A 90 -6.41 14.42 7.49
C SER A 90 -6.12 15.78 8.12
N GLN A 91 -6.41 16.88 7.41
CA GLN A 91 -6.27 18.24 7.92
C GLN A 91 -7.29 18.53 9.03
N THR A 92 -8.54 18.13 8.83
CA THR A 92 -9.61 18.31 9.82
C THR A 92 -9.36 17.47 11.08
N LEU A 93 -8.88 16.22 10.92
CA LEU A 93 -8.51 15.32 12.02
C LEU A 93 -7.33 15.87 12.85
N GLN A 94 -6.34 16.48 12.18
CA GLN A 94 -5.21 17.11 12.87
C GLN A 94 -5.63 18.38 13.62
N GLN A 95 -6.58 19.15 13.09
CA GLN A 95 -7.16 20.31 13.77
C GLN A 95 -8.09 19.89 14.93
N SER A 96 -8.77 18.74 14.82
CA SER A 96 -9.65 18.19 15.85
C SER A 96 -8.94 17.30 16.89
N ARG A 97 -7.60 17.33 16.95
CA ARG A 97 -6.75 16.67 17.96
C ARG A 97 -6.99 17.12 19.43
N GLY A 98 -8.20 17.54 19.77
CA GLY A 98 -8.74 17.53 21.13
C GLY A 98 -9.28 16.17 21.61
N ILE A 99 -9.37 15.14 20.74
CA ILE A 99 -9.99 13.84 21.10
C ILE A 99 -8.96 12.71 21.34
N GLY A 100 -7.75 12.80 20.80
CA GLY A 100 -6.73 11.75 20.88
C GLY A 100 -5.84 11.75 22.14
N GLY A 101 -6.00 12.72 23.04
CA GLY A 101 -5.18 12.84 24.26
C GLY A 101 -5.56 11.88 25.40
N ASN A 102 -6.72 11.22 25.32
CA ASN A 102 -7.34 10.53 26.46
C ASN A 102 -7.69 9.06 26.21
N PHE A 103 -7.08 8.39 25.24
CA PHE A 103 -7.21 6.93 25.12
C PHE A 103 -6.41 6.23 26.23
N ARG A 104 -7.11 5.74 27.25
CA ARG A 104 -6.56 4.80 28.25
C ARG A 104 -7.37 3.51 28.25
N PHE A 105 -6.68 2.37 28.23
CA PHE A 105 -7.30 1.07 28.49
C PHE A 105 -7.75 1.00 29.96
N PRO A 106 -8.89 0.36 30.26
CA PRO A 106 -9.30 0.14 31.65
C PRO A 106 -8.25 -0.70 32.38
N GLY A 107 -7.59 -0.14 33.41
CA GLY A 107 -6.69 -0.89 34.30
C GLY A 107 -5.22 -0.46 34.35
N ASP A 108 -4.80 0.66 33.74
CA ASP A 108 -3.44 1.18 33.90
C ASP A 108 -3.27 1.94 35.24
N PRO A 109 -2.44 1.45 36.19
CA PRO A 109 -2.30 2.02 37.53
C PRO A 109 -1.33 3.22 37.59
N THR A 110 -0.81 3.73 36.48
CA THR A 110 0.11 4.89 36.49
C THR A 110 -0.62 6.22 36.28
N GLY A 111 -1.34 6.64 37.33
CA GLY A 111 -2.01 7.93 37.43
C GLY A 111 -1.85 8.52 38.83
N GLY A 112 -0.60 8.76 39.23
CA GLY A 112 -0.26 9.40 40.50
C GLY A 112 -0.71 10.87 40.55
N ALA A 113 -1.61 11.16 41.49
CA ALA A 113 -1.79 12.37 42.29
C ALA A 113 -1.85 13.76 41.62
N THR A 114 -3.02 14.42 41.75
CA THR A 114 -3.17 15.70 42.49
C THR A 114 -4.66 16.02 42.74
N PRO A 115 -5.10 16.35 43.97
CA PRO A 115 -6.41 16.91 44.25
C PRO A 115 -6.33 18.45 44.28
N GLY A 116 -7.23 19.12 43.56
CA GLY A 116 -7.22 20.59 43.45
C GLY A 116 -8.59 21.20 43.14
N SER A 117 -9.41 21.34 44.17
CA SER A 117 -10.36 22.43 44.45
C SER A 117 -10.98 23.27 43.30
N GLY A 118 -12.29 23.08 43.09
CA GLY A 118 -13.29 24.16 43.24
C GLY A 118 -13.53 25.17 42.10
N ARG A 119 -14.74 25.14 41.52
CA ARG A 119 -15.66 26.30 41.38
C ARG A 119 -17.03 25.87 40.79
N PRO A 120 -18.17 26.35 41.33
CA PRO A 120 -19.47 26.25 40.68
C PRO A 120 -19.72 27.49 39.81
N GLY A 121 -20.26 27.31 38.61
CA GLY A 121 -20.64 28.40 37.71
C GLY A 121 -21.83 28.01 36.85
N ALA A 122 -22.95 28.70 37.07
CA ALA A 122 -24.24 28.53 36.39
C ALA A 122 -24.31 29.25 35.03
N GLY A 123 -25.25 28.84 34.17
CA GLY A 123 -25.73 29.55 32.96
C GLY A 123 -25.88 28.60 31.75
N VAL A 124 -27.07 28.06 31.43
CA VAL A 124 -28.19 28.61 30.62
C VAL A 124 -27.99 28.54 29.10
N GLY A 125 -28.96 27.87 28.41
CA GLY A 125 -29.28 27.95 26.97
C GLY A 125 -28.57 26.88 26.11
N GLY A 126 -29.20 25.88 25.50
CA GLY A 126 -30.47 25.89 24.77
C GLY A 126 -30.20 26.14 23.28
N SER A 127 -30.21 25.08 22.46
CA SER A 127 -30.56 25.05 21.01
C SER A 127 -30.19 23.69 20.42
N GLY A 128 -31.20 22.88 20.08
CA GLY A 128 -31.03 21.63 19.36
C GLY A 128 -30.66 21.86 17.90
N PHE A 129 -29.86 20.94 17.35
CA PHE A 129 -29.72 20.74 15.92
C PHE A 129 -29.94 19.26 15.65
N GLY A 130 -31.00 18.99 14.91
CA GLY A 130 -31.51 17.67 14.60
C GLY A 130 -30.54 16.86 13.74
N ASN A 131 -30.48 15.58 14.07
CA ASN A 131 -30.13 14.50 13.15
C ASN A 131 -31.00 14.58 11.89
N THR A 132 -30.46 14.97 10.74
CA THR A 132 -31.09 14.67 9.43
C THR A 132 -30.16 14.64 8.22
N ASP A 133 -28.84 14.54 8.34
CA ASP A 133 -27.94 14.48 7.15
C ASP A 133 -26.94 13.31 7.17
N ALA A 134 -27.33 12.18 7.77
CA ALA A 134 -26.50 10.97 7.85
C ALA A 134 -26.87 9.89 6.80
N GLU A 135 -27.79 10.16 5.88
CA GLU A 135 -28.49 9.13 5.07
C GLU A 135 -28.18 9.18 3.57
N ASP A 136 -27.03 9.73 3.13
CA ASP A 136 -26.74 9.83 1.68
C ASP A 136 -25.30 9.47 1.30
N LEU A 137 -24.71 8.48 1.99
CA LEU A 137 -23.35 8.00 1.70
C LEU A 137 -23.28 6.66 0.92
N TYR A 138 -24.42 6.05 0.57
CA TYR A 138 -24.45 4.76 -0.13
C TYR A 138 -25.58 4.62 -1.16
N ASN A 139 -25.64 5.54 -2.14
CA ASN A 139 -26.31 5.28 -3.42
C ASN A 139 -25.37 5.59 -4.59
#